data_AF-A0A3D4UFN5-F1
#
_entry.id   AF-A0A3D4UFN5-F1
#
_cell.length_a   1.000
_cell.length_b   1.000
_cell.length_c   1.000
_cell.angle_alpha   90.00
_cell.angle_beta   90.00
_cell.angle_gamma   90.00
#
_symmetry.space_group_name_H-M   'P 1'
#
loop_
_entity.id
_entity.type
_entity.pdbx_description
1 polymer ?
#
loop_
_entity_poly.entity_id
_entity_poly.type
_entity_poly.pdbx_seq_one_letter_code
_entity_poly.pdbx_strand_id
1 'polypeptide(L)'
;MMIRPIHFISLSLALLTHTAAAQDSTPNCQPPQLLGMLSGLNDPATLTIDGNYAYIAQHDDSFLIIDISDTANPTLLAHADDLPIQVDDNTRIIINQNAAYVGGSIISIDDKTDPWFVRYGAITERPLINGYFYPRSKAYFDRTDIYNATRPYAIGIDTFE
;
A
#
# COMPACT_ATOMS: atom_id res chain seq x y z
N MET A 1 -19.25 -40.45 -56.01
CA MET A 1 -19.95 -39.50 -55.13
C MET A 1 -19.86 -40.06 -53.71
N MET A 2 -18.88 -39.61 -52.93
CA MET A 2 -18.52 -40.19 -51.63
C MET A 2 -19.27 -39.50 -50.49
N ILE A 3 -20.01 -40.28 -49.70
CA ILE A 3 -20.66 -39.85 -48.46
C ILE A 3 -19.63 -40.00 -47.33
N ARG A 4 -19.31 -38.91 -46.62
CA ARG A 4 -18.47 -38.93 -45.42
C ARG A 4 -19.34 -39.11 -44.17
N PRO A 5 -18.93 -39.92 -43.17
CA PRO A 5 -19.66 -40.06 -41.93
C PRO A 5 -19.44 -38.85 -41.00
N ILE A 6 -20.51 -38.45 -40.32
CA ILE A 6 -20.53 -37.40 -39.28
C ILE A 6 -19.87 -37.97 -38.01
N HIS A 7 -18.83 -37.31 -37.49
CA HIS A 7 -18.27 -37.62 -36.18
C HIS A 7 -19.10 -36.93 -35.10
N PHE A 8 -19.73 -37.72 -34.22
CA PHE A 8 -20.33 -37.23 -32.98
C PHE A 8 -19.21 -36.87 -32.01
N ILE A 9 -19.09 -35.59 -31.64
CA ILE A 9 -18.25 -35.18 -30.52
C ILE A 9 -19.02 -35.52 -29.25
N SER A 10 -18.58 -36.55 -28.53
CA SER A 10 -19.11 -36.85 -27.20
C SER A 10 -18.55 -35.84 -26.19
N LEU A 11 -19.41 -34.95 -25.68
CA LEU A 11 -19.08 -34.10 -24.55
C LEU A 11 -19.22 -34.94 -23.26
N SER A 12 -18.11 -35.42 -22.72
CA SER A 12 -18.10 -36.11 -21.43
C SER A 12 -18.18 -35.07 -20.30
N LEU A 13 -19.36 -34.94 -19.68
CA LEU A 13 -19.55 -34.16 -18.46
C LEU A 13 -19.05 -34.98 -17.26
N ALA A 14 -17.85 -34.67 -16.75
CA ALA A 14 -17.37 -35.25 -15.51
C ALA A 14 -18.07 -34.57 -14.32
N LEU A 15 -18.92 -35.32 -13.63
CA LEU A 15 -19.54 -34.86 -12.38
C LEU A 15 -18.50 -34.98 -11.26
N LEU A 16 -17.84 -33.89 -10.86
CA LEU A 16 -17.03 -33.90 -9.64
C LEU A 16 -17.96 -33.94 -8.43
N THR A 17 -18.15 -35.13 -7.87
CA THR A 17 -18.72 -35.28 -6.52
C THR A 17 -17.71 -34.74 -5.52
N HIS A 18 -17.79 -33.45 -5.20
CA HIS A 18 -17.12 -32.92 -4.01
C HIS A 18 -17.92 -33.39 -2.80
N THR A 19 -17.55 -34.55 -2.24
CA THR A 19 -17.86 -34.82 -0.84
C THR A 19 -17.13 -33.77 -0.03
N ALA A 20 -17.86 -32.76 0.46
CA ALA A 20 -17.37 -31.82 1.45
C ALA A 20 -17.13 -32.59 2.74
N ALA A 21 -15.94 -33.18 2.88
CA ALA A 21 -15.41 -33.41 4.21
C ALA A 21 -15.26 -32.03 4.85
N ALA A 22 -15.87 -31.81 6.01
CA ALA A 22 -15.68 -30.59 6.77
C ALA A 22 -14.17 -30.42 6.98
N GLN A 23 -13.56 -29.49 6.26
CA GLN A 23 -12.21 -29.05 6.54
C GLN A 23 -12.30 -28.39 7.91
N ASP A 24 -11.65 -28.99 8.90
CA ASP A 24 -11.40 -28.39 10.20
C ASP A 24 -10.75 -27.02 9.94
N SER A 25 -11.56 -25.97 9.98
CA SER A 25 -11.17 -24.61 9.62
C SER A 25 -10.61 -23.86 10.81
N THR A 26 -9.92 -24.57 11.72
CA THR A 26 -9.05 -23.92 12.68
C THR A 26 -7.85 -23.35 11.90
N PRO A 27 -7.63 -22.02 11.89
CA PRO A 27 -6.44 -21.46 11.26
C PRO A 27 -5.22 -22.09 11.92
N ASN A 28 -4.30 -22.65 11.11
CA ASN A 28 -3.02 -23.13 11.61
C ASN A 28 -2.21 -21.91 12.09
N CYS A 29 -2.42 -21.54 13.35
CA CYS A 29 -1.81 -20.38 13.97
C CYS A 29 -0.43 -20.79 14.49
N GLN A 30 0.55 -20.82 13.59
CA GLN A 30 1.95 -20.97 13.98
C GLN A 30 2.46 -19.65 14.58
N PRO A 31 3.36 -19.70 15.58
CA PRO A 31 3.98 -18.49 16.09
C PRO A 31 4.71 -17.76 14.95
N PRO A 32 4.75 -16.41 14.98
CA PRO A 32 5.46 -15.64 13.97
C PRO A 32 6.92 -16.06 13.92
N GLN A 33 7.46 -16.20 12.71
CA GLN A 33 8.86 -16.52 12.47
C GLN A 33 9.61 -15.28 11.97
N LEU A 34 10.78 -15.04 12.51
CA LEU A 34 11.71 -14.03 11.99
C LEU A 34 12.34 -14.58 10.70
N LEU A 35 12.05 -13.96 9.56
CA LEU A 35 12.63 -14.33 8.27
C LEU A 35 13.92 -13.56 7.98
N GLY A 36 13.97 -12.28 8.33
CA GLY A 36 15.12 -11.40 8.10
C GLY A 36 15.02 -10.12 8.95
N MET A 37 16.11 -9.35 8.98
CA MET A 37 16.21 -8.13 9.79
C MET A 37 17.15 -7.12 9.13
N LEU A 38 16.69 -5.87 9.02
CA LEU A 38 17.54 -4.73 8.73
C LEU A 38 17.88 -4.01 10.05
N SER A 39 19.17 -3.77 10.30
CA SER A 39 19.64 -3.09 11.52
C SER A 39 19.95 -1.62 11.26
N GLY A 40 19.99 -0.81 12.32
CA GLY A 40 20.44 0.60 12.24
C GLY A 40 19.36 1.63 11.90
N LEU A 41 18.09 1.27 12.06
CA LEU A 41 16.99 2.23 11.99
C LEU A 41 16.94 3.08 13.27
N ASN A 42 17.00 4.41 13.13
CA ASN A 42 16.93 5.34 14.25
C ASN A 42 15.49 5.83 14.51
N ASP A 43 14.86 5.44 15.61
CA ASP A 43 13.56 6.01 16.06
C ASP A 43 12.44 6.07 14.98
N PRO A 44 12.01 4.92 14.43
CA PRO A 44 10.92 4.88 13.45
C PRO A 44 9.59 5.27 14.09
N ALA A 45 8.93 6.29 13.53
CA ALA A 45 7.62 6.76 13.98
C ALA A 45 6.47 5.94 13.38
N THR A 46 6.57 5.63 12.08
CA THR A 46 5.51 4.93 11.35
C THR A 46 6.06 4.18 10.14
N LEU A 47 5.36 3.13 9.71
CA LEU A 47 5.73 2.33 8.55
C LEU A 47 4.51 1.89 7.76
N THR A 48 4.69 1.68 6.47
CA THR A 48 3.72 1.00 5.60
C THR A 48 4.43 0.10 4.61
N ILE A 49 3.70 -0.88 4.07
CA ILE A 49 4.19 -1.81 3.06
C ILE A 49 3.32 -1.65 1.81
N ASP A 50 3.96 -1.50 0.66
CA ASP A 50 3.30 -1.55 -0.66
C ASP A 50 4.13 -2.42 -1.61
N GLY A 51 3.56 -3.57 -1.97
CA GLY A 51 4.26 -4.60 -2.74
C GLY A 51 5.52 -5.12 -2.04
N ASN A 52 6.66 -5.01 -2.71
CA ASN A 52 7.97 -5.48 -2.22
C ASN A 52 8.75 -4.39 -1.48
N TYR A 53 8.09 -3.32 -1.03
CA TYR A 53 8.78 -2.20 -0.40
C TYR A 53 8.15 -1.85 0.93
N ALA A 54 9.00 -1.61 1.93
CA ALA A 54 8.62 -0.98 3.18
C ALA A 54 9.06 0.49 3.16
N TYR A 55 8.16 1.37 3.57
CA TYR A 55 8.38 2.81 3.67
C TYR A 55 8.28 3.19 5.14
N ILE A 56 9.29 3.87 5.66
CA ILE A 56 9.39 4.23 7.07
C ILE A 56 9.60 5.73 7.17
N ALA A 57 8.92 6.38 8.10
CA ALA A 57 9.19 7.75 8.49
C ALA A 57 9.66 7.76 9.94
N GLN A 58 10.68 8.55 10.22
CA GLN A 58 11.32 8.62 11.55
C GLN A 58 11.07 10.00 12.17
N HIS A 59 11.27 10.10 13.48
CA HIS A 59 11.05 11.35 14.23
C HIS A 59 12.10 12.45 13.93
N ASP A 60 13.20 12.12 13.25
CA ASP A 60 14.24 13.05 12.83
C ASP A 60 14.04 13.60 11.41
N ASP A 61 12.78 13.60 10.95
CA ASP A 61 12.38 14.11 9.63
C ASP A 61 12.97 13.32 8.43
N SER A 62 13.41 12.09 8.67
CA SER A 62 13.91 11.18 7.62
C SER A 62 12.83 10.23 7.07
N PHE A 63 12.99 9.85 5.80
CA PHE A 63 12.16 8.88 5.10
C PHE A 63 13.00 7.79 4.44
N LEU A 64 12.72 6.54 4.81
CA LEU A 64 13.47 5.37 4.38
C LEU A 64 12.62 4.51 3.45
N ILE A 65 13.27 3.97 2.41
CA ILE A 65 12.69 2.98 1.50
C ILE A 65 13.54 1.73 1.57
N ILE A 66 12.91 0.60 1.88
CA ILE A 66 13.56 -0.70 2.04
C ILE A 66 12.95 -1.67 1.02
N ASP A 67 13.80 -2.31 0.22
CA ASP A 67 13.43 -3.47 -0.59
C ASP A 67 13.32 -4.69 0.33
N ILE A 68 12.14 -5.31 0.32
CA ILE A 68 11.80 -6.51 1.10
C ILE A 68 11.44 -7.70 0.18
N SER A 69 11.85 -7.67 -1.09
CA SER A 69 11.61 -8.76 -2.06
C SER A 69 12.30 -10.07 -1.66
N ASP A 70 13.52 -9.99 -1.12
CA ASP A 70 14.15 -11.08 -0.38
C ASP A 70 13.88 -10.89 1.12
N THR A 71 12.91 -11.64 1.66
CA THR A 71 12.50 -11.53 3.06
C THR A 71 13.58 -11.97 4.05
N ALA A 72 14.61 -12.72 3.59
CA ALA A 72 15.76 -13.07 4.40
C ALA A 72 16.82 -11.96 4.44
N ASN A 73 16.90 -11.14 3.40
CA ASN A 73 17.92 -10.09 3.21
C ASN A 73 17.30 -8.75 2.76
N PRO A 74 16.50 -8.09 3.62
CA PRO A 74 15.97 -6.76 3.30
C PRO A 74 17.10 -5.75 3.07
N THR A 75 16.95 -4.87 2.09
CA THR A 75 17.98 -3.93 1.64
C THR A 75 17.49 -2.49 1.70
N LEU A 76 18.25 -1.60 2.34
CA LEU A 76 17.97 -0.16 2.33
C LEU A 76 18.25 0.42 0.94
N LEU A 77 17.23 0.96 0.27
CA LEU A 77 17.36 1.61 -1.03
C LEU A 77 17.64 3.11 -0.90
N ALA A 78 16.96 3.76 0.04
CA ALA A 78 17.09 5.19 0.27
C ALA A 78 16.97 5.53 1.75
N HIS A 79 17.72 6.56 2.15
CA HIS A 79 17.60 7.27 3.42
C HIS A 79 17.62 8.75 3.05
N ALA A 80 16.44 9.36 2.96
CA ALA A 80 16.31 10.77 2.64
C ALA A 80 16.15 11.56 3.94
N ASP A 81 17.19 12.31 4.25
CA ASP A 81 17.25 13.20 5.41
C ASP A 81 16.58 14.56 5.09
N ASP A 82 16.23 15.30 6.14
CA ASP A 82 15.74 16.68 6.06
C ASP A 82 14.51 16.89 5.15
N LEU A 83 13.67 15.86 4.98
CA LEU A 83 12.40 16.04 4.29
C LEU A 83 11.45 16.81 5.21
N PRO A 84 10.65 17.77 4.71
CA PRO A 84 9.73 18.53 5.54
C PRO A 84 8.47 17.69 5.87
N ILE A 85 8.66 16.55 6.52
CA ILE A 85 7.62 15.66 7.03
C ILE A 85 7.38 16.00 8.50
N GLN A 86 6.13 15.91 8.95
CA GLN A 86 5.80 16.08 10.37
C GLN A 86 5.13 14.80 10.84
N VAL A 87 5.82 14.01 11.66
CA VAL A 87 5.30 12.74 12.16
C VAL A 87 5.04 12.80 13.66
N ASP A 88 3.93 12.17 14.05
CA ASP A 88 3.54 11.86 15.42
C ASP A 88 3.00 10.42 15.49
N ASP A 89 2.65 9.94 16.69
CA ASP A 89 2.13 8.59 16.91
C ASP A 89 0.87 8.25 16.07
N ASN A 90 0.14 9.26 15.61
CA ASN A 90 -1.09 9.11 14.81
C ASN A 90 -0.84 9.22 13.31
N THR A 91 0.37 9.59 12.90
CA THR A 91 0.73 9.76 11.52
C THR A 91 0.76 8.42 10.79
N ARG A 92 0.30 8.43 9.54
CA ARG A 92 0.28 7.27 8.64
C ARG A 92 0.98 7.63 7.35
N ILE A 93 1.66 6.64 6.78
CA ILE A 93 2.17 6.72 5.42
C ILE A 93 1.14 6.07 4.50
N ILE A 94 0.78 6.76 3.44
CA ILE A 94 -0.12 6.23 2.42
C ILE A 94 0.61 6.24 1.08
N ILE A 95 0.68 5.09 0.44
CA ILE A 95 1.33 4.93 -0.87
C ILE A 95 0.26 4.90 -1.94
N ASN A 96 0.46 5.68 -3.00
CA ASN A 96 -0.35 5.62 -4.21
C ASN A 96 0.55 5.85 -5.42
N GLN A 97 0.68 4.83 -6.27
CA GLN A 97 1.49 4.85 -7.47
C GLN A 97 2.95 5.26 -7.16
N ASN A 98 3.28 6.52 -7.41
CA ASN A 98 4.59 7.11 -7.30
C ASN A 98 4.70 8.18 -6.21
N ALA A 99 3.71 8.27 -5.32
CA ALA A 99 3.75 9.20 -4.20
C ALA A 99 3.57 8.49 -2.87
N ALA A 100 4.34 8.93 -1.89
CA ALA A 100 4.11 8.69 -0.49
C ALA A 100 3.51 9.95 0.15
N TYR A 101 2.47 9.74 0.94
CA TYR A 101 1.74 10.76 1.67
C TYR A 101 1.99 10.57 3.17
N VAL A 102 2.68 11.52 3.79
CA VAL A 102 3.11 11.40 5.19
C VAL A 102 3.17 12.78 5.82
N GLY A 103 2.58 12.93 7.01
CA GLY A 103 2.71 14.18 7.79
C GLY A 103 2.25 15.45 7.08
N GLY A 104 1.25 15.35 6.19
CA GLY A 104 0.82 16.48 5.34
C GLY A 104 1.75 16.82 4.18
N SER A 105 2.75 15.98 3.91
CA SER A 105 3.71 16.11 2.81
C SER A 105 3.50 15.03 1.76
N ILE A 106 3.81 15.40 0.51
CA ILE A 106 3.84 14.51 -0.64
C ILE A 106 5.29 14.31 -1.04
N ILE A 107 5.74 13.07 -1.06
CA ILE A 107 7.09 12.65 -1.44
C ILE A 107 6.96 11.84 -2.73
N SER A 108 7.73 12.17 -3.76
CA SER A 108 7.83 11.33 -4.96
C SER A 108 8.70 10.13 -4.63
N ILE A 109 8.24 8.96 -5.07
CA ILE A 109 8.91 7.66 -4.96
C ILE A 109 8.95 6.97 -6.33
N ASP A 110 8.91 7.76 -7.41
CA ASP A 110 9.08 7.31 -8.79
C ASP A 110 10.41 6.56 -8.94
N ASP A 111 11.48 7.19 -8.43
CA ASP A 111 12.75 6.55 -8.15
C ASP A 111 12.82 6.22 -6.65
N LYS A 112 12.84 4.93 -6.32
CA LYS A 112 12.89 4.44 -4.93
C LYS A 112 14.24 4.63 -4.27
N THR A 113 15.27 4.94 -5.06
CA THR A 113 16.62 5.24 -4.57
C THR A 113 16.85 6.74 -4.38
N ASP A 114 15.94 7.59 -4.88
CA ASP A 114 16.01 9.05 -4.77
C ASP A 114 14.62 9.67 -4.52
N PRO A 115 14.02 9.41 -3.34
CA PRO A 115 12.76 10.03 -2.99
C PRO A 115 12.96 11.51 -2.65
N TRP A 116 12.06 12.36 -3.14
CA TRP A 116 12.18 13.81 -2.95
C TRP A 116 10.85 14.46 -2.61
N PHE A 117 10.92 15.54 -1.84
CA PHE A 117 9.75 16.33 -1.44
C PHE A 117 9.12 17.04 -2.63
N VAL A 118 7.87 16.70 -2.94
CA VAL A 118 7.11 17.34 -4.02
C VAL A 118 6.49 18.65 -3.53
N ARG A 119 5.67 18.57 -2.49
CA ARG A 119 5.01 19.71 -1.82
C ARG A 119 4.22 19.26 -0.59
N TYR A 120 3.72 20.21 0.18
CA TYR A 120 2.65 19.96 1.16
C TYR A 120 1.31 19.65 0.48
N GLY A 121 0.54 18.74 1.05
CA GLY A 121 -0.81 18.37 0.63
C GLY A 121 -1.61 17.81 1.80
N ALA A 122 -2.80 18.37 2.04
CA ALA A 122 -3.65 18.06 3.19
C ALA A 122 -4.08 16.58 3.21
N ILE A 123 -3.35 15.73 3.92
CA ILE A 123 -3.75 14.36 4.24
C ILE A 123 -3.28 14.02 5.65
N THR A 124 -4.11 14.40 6.62
CA THR A 124 -3.99 13.86 7.97
C THR A 124 -5.06 12.77 8.15
N GLU A 125 -4.57 11.60 8.54
CA GLU A 125 -5.26 10.61 9.40
C GLU A 125 -6.22 9.55 8.82
N ARG A 126 -6.57 9.48 7.52
CA ARG A 126 -7.58 8.48 7.06
C ARG A 126 -7.26 7.66 5.81
N PRO A 127 -7.70 6.37 5.78
CA PRO A 127 -7.41 5.46 4.68
C PRO A 127 -8.13 5.86 3.39
N LEU A 128 -7.56 5.42 2.27
CA LEU A 128 -8.13 5.51 0.92
C LEU A 128 -9.47 4.76 0.85
N ILE A 129 -10.54 5.45 0.46
CA ILE A 129 -11.82 4.81 0.15
C ILE A 129 -12.23 5.24 -1.26
N ASN A 130 -12.39 4.26 -2.16
CA ASN A 130 -12.85 4.47 -3.54
C ASN A 130 -12.06 5.54 -4.34
N GLY A 131 -10.75 5.66 -4.11
CA GLY A 131 -9.89 6.60 -4.83
C GLY A 131 -9.88 8.03 -4.28
N TYR A 132 -10.50 8.27 -3.12
CA TYR A 132 -10.52 9.58 -2.48
C TYR A 132 -9.90 9.58 -1.08
N PHE A 133 -9.22 10.68 -0.75
CA PHE A 133 -8.83 11.00 0.63
C PHE A 133 -9.85 11.89 1.32
N TYR A 134 -10.01 11.66 2.62
CA TYR A 134 -10.86 12.43 3.50
C TYR A 134 -10.04 13.09 4.63
N PRO A 135 -9.28 14.16 4.35
CA PRO A 135 -8.55 14.87 5.40
C PRO A 135 -9.54 15.56 6.34
N ARG A 136 -9.20 15.56 7.63
CA ARG A 136 -9.99 16.27 8.64
C ARG A 136 -9.64 17.75 8.62
N SER A 137 -10.50 18.57 8.03
CA SER A 137 -10.58 19.99 8.36
C SER A 137 -11.34 20.13 9.68
N LYS A 138 -11.04 21.17 10.50
CA LYS A 138 -11.61 21.40 11.85
C LYS A 138 -13.16 21.33 11.93
N ALA A 139 -13.87 21.37 10.79
CA ALA A 139 -15.32 21.26 10.71
C ALA A 139 -15.87 20.36 9.57
N TYR A 140 -15.03 19.84 8.66
CA TYR A 140 -15.50 19.19 7.42
C TYR A 140 -14.57 18.05 6.97
N PHE A 141 -15.12 17.09 6.22
CA PHE A 141 -14.34 16.12 5.44
C PHE A 141 -14.17 16.65 4.02
N ASP A 142 -12.98 17.10 3.65
CA ASP A 142 -12.70 17.36 2.24
C ASP A 142 -12.60 16.04 1.49
N ARG A 143 -12.95 16.01 0.20
CA ARG A 143 -12.68 14.93 -0.73
C ARG A 143 -11.55 15.38 -1.63
N THR A 144 -10.49 14.59 -1.70
CA THR A 144 -9.34 14.87 -2.58
C THR A 144 -9.18 13.74 -3.58
N ASP A 145 -9.17 14.10 -4.88
CA ASP A 145 -8.81 13.20 -5.97
C ASP A 145 -7.29 13.10 -6.07
N ILE A 146 -6.80 11.86 -6.15
CA ILE A 146 -5.38 11.50 -6.16
C ILE A 146 -5.00 10.67 -7.38
N TYR A 147 -5.81 10.70 -8.44
CA TYR A 147 -5.49 10.03 -9.69
C TYR A 147 -4.09 10.39 -10.19
N ASN A 148 -3.74 11.69 -10.13
CA ASN A 148 -2.36 12.14 -10.20
C ASN A 148 -1.78 12.22 -8.78
N ALA A 149 -1.03 11.19 -8.39
CA ALA A 149 -0.60 11.03 -7.00
C ALA A 149 0.37 12.13 -6.52
N THR A 150 1.22 12.64 -7.42
CA THR A 150 2.09 13.78 -7.10
C THR A 150 1.38 15.12 -7.28
N ARG A 151 0.14 15.19 -7.79
CA ARG A 151 -0.67 16.42 -7.92
C ARG A 151 -2.14 16.21 -7.55
N PRO A 152 -2.46 15.84 -6.29
CA PRO A 152 -3.83 15.73 -5.83
C PRO A 152 -4.58 17.06 -5.86
N TYR A 153 -5.88 17.01 -6.09
CA TYR A 153 -6.77 18.17 -6.15
C TYR A 153 -8.05 17.95 -5.34
N ALA A 154 -8.46 18.98 -4.59
CA ALA A 154 -9.67 18.93 -3.77
C ALA A 154 -10.93 19.00 -4.67
N ILE A 155 -11.82 18.04 -4.53
CA ILE A 155 -13.03 17.92 -5.36
C ILE A 155 -14.33 18.27 -4.61
N GLY A 156 -14.25 18.59 -3.32
CA GLY A 156 -15.38 19.14 -2.56
C GLY A 156 -15.36 18.76 -1.09
N ILE A 157 -16.42 19.10 -0.36
CA ILE A 157 -16.65 18.71 1.04
C ILE A 157 -17.79 17.69 1.06
N ASP A 158 -17.70 16.67 1.91
CA ASP A 158 -18.87 15.87 2.31
C ASP A 158 -19.37 16.36 3.68
N THR A 159 -20.64 16.77 3.73
CA THR A 159 -21.38 16.94 4.97
C THR A 159 -22.21 15.67 5.17
N PHE A 160 -21.90 14.88 6.19
CA PHE A 160 -22.82 13.85 6.65
C PHE A 160 -24.03 14.57 7.26
N GLU A 161 -25.19 14.50 6.59
CA GLU A 161 -26.49 14.81 7.22
C GLU A 161 -26.87 13.71 8.24
#